data_AF-A0A8T6N8A5-F1
#
_entry.id   AF-A0A8T6N8A5-F1
#
_cell.length_a   1.000
_cell.length_b   1.000
_cell.length_c   1.000
_cell.angle_alpha   90.00
_cell.angle_beta   90.00
_cell.angle_gamma   90.00
#
_symmetry.space_group_name_H-M   'P 1'
#
loop_
_entity.id
_entity.type
_entity.pdbx_description
1 polymer ?
#
loop_
_entity_poly.entity_id
_entity_poly.type
_entity_poly.pdbx_seq_one_letter_code
_entity_poly.pdbx_strand_id
1 'polypeptide(L)'
;QEEETYNIVAAHGYFGRLIFQYASFNNSRSLHFFLAAWPVVGIYFAAMGVSTMAFNLNGFNFNQSIQDSEGRVINTWADILNRAGLGMEVMHERNAHNFPLDLATATSAPVALTSPSIG
;
A
#
# COMPACT_ATOMS: atom_id res chain seq x y z
N GLN A 1 31.20 29.10 0.43
CA GLN A 1 30.91 29.51 -0.97
C GLN A 1 29.45 29.95 -1.00
N GLU A 2 29.16 31.10 -1.63
CA GLU A 2 27.81 31.70 -1.67
C GLU A 2 27.03 31.36 -2.95
N GLU A 3 27.73 31.04 -4.04
CA GLU A 3 27.14 30.67 -5.33
C GLU A 3 26.87 29.17 -5.43
N GLU A 4 25.80 28.82 -6.14
CA GLU A 4 25.44 27.43 -6.48
C GLU A 4 26.57 26.74 -7.26
N THR A 5 26.84 25.48 -6.93
CA THR A 5 27.94 24.70 -7.54
C THR A 5 27.58 24.09 -8.90
N TYR A 6 26.35 24.30 -9.38
CA TYR A 6 25.82 23.73 -10.62
C TYR A 6 24.81 24.70 -11.28
N ASN A 7 24.55 24.49 -12.59
CA ASN A 7 23.62 25.32 -13.36
C ASN A 7 22.25 24.62 -13.54
N ILE A 8 21.26 25.04 -12.76
CA ILE A 8 19.89 24.48 -12.85
C ILE A 8 19.19 24.75 -14.18
N VAL A 9 19.50 25.85 -14.88
CA VAL A 9 18.91 26.17 -16.19
C VAL A 9 19.40 25.17 -17.25
N ALA A 10 20.69 24.84 -17.21
CA ALA A 10 21.28 23.84 -18.11
C ALA A 10 20.69 22.43 -17.83
N ALA A 11 20.57 22.07 -16.53
CA ALA A 11 19.97 20.81 -16.12
C ALA A 11 18.49 20.71 -16.53
N HIS A 12 17.72 21.78 -16.33
CA HIS A 12 16.32 21.87 -16.74
C HIS A 12 16.18 21.73 -18.27
N GLY A 13 17.03 22.42 -19.04
CA GLY A 13 17.06 22.33 -20.50
C GLY A 13 17.43 20.94 -21.03
N TYR A 14 18.34 20.23 -20.37
CA TYR A 14 18.66 18.83 -20.68
C TYR A 14 17.45 17.91 -20.42
N PHE A 15 16.91 17.93 -19.20
CA PHE A 15 15.82 17.03 -18.82
C PHE A 15 14.51 17.34 -19.55
N GLY A 16 14.24 18.61 -19.84
CA GLY A 16 13.08 19.05 -20.63
C GLY A 16 13.13 18.61 -22.10
N ARG A 17 14.33 18.38 -22.65
CA ARG A 17 14.50 17.76 -23.97
C ARG A 17 14.43 16.23 -23.93
N LEU A 18 14.79 15.62 -22.80
CA LEU A 18 14.75 14.17 -22.61
C LEU A 18 13.31 13.62 -22.53
N ILE A 19 12.44 14.31 -21.78
CA ILE A 19 11.05 13.88 -21.55
C ILE A 19 10.08 14.81 -22.29
N PHE A 20 9.79 15.99 -21.73
CA PHE A 20 9.17 17.15 -22.37
C PHE A 20 9.29 18.35 -21.43
N GLN A 21 9.21 19.58 -21.96
CA GLN A 21 9.62 20.79 -21.22
C GLN A 21 8.92 21.00 -19.88
N TYR A 22 7.62 20.68 -19.79
CA TYR A 22 6.83 20.84 -18.57
C TYR A 22 7.02 19.72 -17.53
N ALA A 23 7.66 18.61 -17.89
CA ALA A 23 7.98 17.53 -16.94
C ALA A 23 9.21 17.84 -16.07
N SER A 24 9.91 18.95 -16.35
CA SER A 24 11.17 19.30 -15.72
C SER A 24 11.00 20.42 -14.69
N PHE A 25 11.68 20.29 -13.55
CA PHE A 25 11.71 21.34 -12.54
C PHE A 25 12.69 22.44 -12.92
N ASN A 26 12.24 23.69 -12.98
CA ASN A 26 13.08 24.88 -13.12
C ASN A 26 13.26 25.66 -11.80
N ASN A 27 12.59 25.21 -10.72
CA ASN A 27 12.69 25.75 -9.37
C ASN A 27 13.29 24.69 -8.44
N SER A 28 14.50 24.96 -7.93
CA SER A 28 15.22 24.04 -7.04
C SER A 28 14.44 23.69 -5.76
N ARG A 29 13.69 24.64 -5.19
CA ARG A 29 12.91 24.39 -3.96
C ARG A 29 11.78 23.40 -4.21
N SER A 30 11.11 23.51 -5.36
CA SER A 30 10.05 22.58 -5.75
C SER A 30 10.60 21.18 -6.03
N LEU A 31 11.78 21.09 -6.67
CA LEU A 31 12.48 19.82 -6.87
C LEU A 31 12.79 19.13 -5.53
N HIS A 32 13.44 19.84 -4.60
CA HIS A 32 13.82 19.25 -3.31
C HIS A 32 12.60 18.91 -2.45
N PHE A 33 11.54 19.73 -2.49
CA PHE A 33 10.27 19.39 -1.85
C PHE A 33 9.67 18.11 -2.44
N PHE A 34 9.66 17.95 -3.76
CA PHE A 34 9.15 16.74 -4.40
C PHE A 34 9.97 15.50 -4.02
N LEU A 35 11.31 15.61 -4.01
CA LEU A 35 12.20 14.52 -3.60
C LEU A 35 11.96 14.09 -2.15
N ALA A 36 11.59 15.00 -1.26
CA ALA A 36 11.21 14.67 0.11
C ALA A 36 9.78 14.11 0.19
N ALA A 37 8.80 14.77 -0.45
CA ALA A 37 7.39 14.43 -0.34
C ALA A 37 7.07 13.05 -0.96
N TRP A 38 7.68 12.72 -2.09
CA TRP A 38 7.38 11.48 -2.82
C TRP A 38 7.59 10.20 -1.97
N PRO A 39 8.77 9.93 -1.41
CA PRO A 39 8.95 8.76 -0.56
C PRO A 39 8.18 8.85 0.76
N VAL A 40 8.05 10.05 1.35
CA VAL A 40 7.34 10.22 2.64
C VAL A 40 5.87 9.87 2.53
N VAL A 41 5.18 10.36 1.49
CA VAL A 41 3.78 10.03 1.25
C VAL A 41 3.60 8.54 0.99
N GLY A 42 4.53 7.91 0.24
CA GLY A 42 4.52 6.46 0.03
C GLY A 42 4.58 5.65 1.32
N ILE A 43 5.48 6.03 2.24
CA ILE A 43 5.61 5.38 3.56
C ILE A 43 4.37 5.62 4.43
N TYR A 44 3.75 6.81 4.37
CA TYR A 44 2.48 7.05 5.07
C TYR A 44 1.38 6.11 4.60
N PHE A 45 1.23 5.90 3.29
CA PHE A 45 0.25 4.94 2.78
C PHE A 45 0.58 3.50 3.16
N ALA A 46 1.85 3.09 3.14
CA ALA A 46 2.26 1.76 3.59
C ALA A 46 1.93 1.54 5.08
N ALA A 47 2.22 2.53 5.93
CA ALA A 47 1.89 2.48 7.35
C ALA A 47 0.38 2.40 7.58
N MET A 48 -0.41 3.25 6.90
CA MET A 48 -1.88 3.20 6.97
C MET A 48 -2.44 1.85 6.46
N GLY A 49 -1.84 1.26 5.43
CA GLY A 49 -2.19 -0.07 4.93
C GLY A 49 -2.01 -1.15 6.00
N VAL A 50 -0.87 -1.19 6.68
CA VAL A 50 -0.63 -2.13 7.79
C VAL A 50 -1.59 -1.87 8.96
N SER A 51 -1.82 -0.61 9.32
CA SER A 51 -2.75 -0.25 10.40
C SER A 51 -4.19 -0.68 10.13
N THR A 52 -4.64 -0.68 8.86
CA THR A 52 -5.99 -1.13 8.49
C THR A 52 -6.08 -2.65 8.40
N MET A 53 -5.06 -3.31 7.84
CA MET A 53 -4.97 -4.79 7.82
C MET A 53 -4.91 -5.39 9.24
N ALA A 54 -4.38 -4.64 10.23
CA ALA A 54 -4.41 -5.04 11.64
C ALA A 54 -5.83 -5.26 12.20
N PHE A 55 -6.86 -4.66 11.58
CA PHE A 55 -8.27 -4.86 11.92
C PHE A 55 -8.97 -5.78 10.90
N ASN A 56 -8.22 -6.67 10.24
CA ASN A 56 -8.69 -7.63 9.23
C ASN A 56 -9.34 -6.99 7.99
N LEU A 57 -9.08 -5.70 7.71
CA LEU A 57 -9.44 -5.07 6.44
C LEU A 57 -8.33 -5.37 5.42
N ASN A 58 -8.46 -6.50 4.75
CA ASN A 58 -7.44 -7.03 3.85
C ASN A 58 -7.49 -6.41 2.44
N GLY A 59 -6.47 -6.74 1.63
CA GLY A 59 -6.41 -6.36 0.22
C GLY A 59 -7.51 -7.01 -0.62
N PHE A 60 -7.54 -6.65 -1.91
CA PHE A 60 -8.53 -7.18 -2.84
C PHE A 60 -8.47 -8.71 -2.96
N ASN A 61 -9.64 -9.34 -2.99
CA ASN A 61 -9.80 -10.76 -3.25
C ASN A 61 -10.48 -10.94 -4.60
N PHE A 62 -9.74 -11.50 -5.57
CA PHE A 62 -10.22 -11.81 -6.91
C PHE A 62 -10.19 -13.31 -7.22
N ASN A 63 -10.33 -14.14 -6.20
CA ASN A 63 -10.37 -15.59 -6.37
C ASN A 63 -11.57 -15.97 -7.25
N GLN A 64 -11.30 -16.72 -8.32
CA GLN A 64 -12.30 -17.24 -9.26
C GLN A 64 -13.17 -16.13 -9.91
N SER A 65 -12.64 -14.92 -10.04
CA SER A 65 -13.40 -13.76 -10.52
C SER A 65 -13.76 -13.79 -12.01
N ILE A 66 -13.14 -14.67 -12.81
CA ILE A 66 -13.44 -14.84 -14.22
C ILE A 66 -14.00 -16.25 -14.44
N GLN A 67 -15.18 -16.32 -15.07
CA GLN A 67 -15.84 -17.56 -15.43
C GLN A 67 -16.23 -17.55 -16.90
N ASP A 68 -16.24 -18.72 -17.53
CA ASP A 68 -16.80 -18.89 -18.88
C ASP A 68 -18.34 -18.94 -18.85
N SER A 69 -18.96 -19.06 -20.03
CA SER A 69 -20.42 -19.17 -20.16
C SER A 69 -21.00 -20.47 -19.57
N GLU A 70 -20.17 -21.46 -19.28
CA GLU A 70 -20.55 -22.72 -18.64
C GLU A 70 -20.35 -22.70 -17.11
N GLY A 71 -19.90 -21.55 -16.56
CA GLY A 71 -19.61 -21.37 -15.14
C GLY A 71 -18.29 -21.99 -14.68
N ARG A 72 -17.40 -22.38 -15.61
CA ARG A 72 -16.07 -22.86 -15.26
C ARG A 72 -15.14 -21.69 -14.98
N VAL A 73 -14.36 -21.82 -13.91
CA VAL A 73 -13.38 -20.80 -13.52
C VAL A 73 -12.22 -20.76 -14.51
N ILE A 74 -11.94 -19.57 -15.03
CA ILE A 74 -10.74 -19.29 -15.80
C ILE A 74 -9.70 -18.70 -14.83
N ASN A 75 -8.68 -19.50 -14.49
CA ASN A 75 -7.64 -19.07 -13.55
C ASN A 75 -6.89 -17.83 -14.09
N THR A 76 -6.64 -16.89 -13.18
CA THR A 76 -5.88 -15.67 -13.39
C THR A 76 -4.62 -15.65 -12.54
N TRP A 77 -3.83 -14.58 -12.64
CA TRP A 77 -2.71 -14.35 -11.71
C TRP A 77 -3.15 -14.26 -10.25
N ALA A 78 -4.38 -13.79 -9.97
CA ALA A 78 -4.91 -13.75 -8.61
C ALA A 78 -5.09 -15.17 -8.03
N ASP A 79 -5.56 -16.13 -8.84
CA ASP A 79 -5.73 -17.52 -8.40
C ASP A 79 -4.38 -18.21 -8.13
N ILE A 80 -3.32 -17.83 -8.87
CA ILE A 80 -1.96 -18.32 -8.61
C ILE A 80 -1.41 -17.74 -7.30
N LEU A 81 -1.61 -16.44 -7.06
CA LEU A 81 -1.24 -15.81 -5.78
C LEU A 81 -2.00 -16.42 -4.60
N ASN A 82 -3.28 -16.75 -4.78
CA ASN A 82 -4.07 -17.44 -3.77
C ASN A 82 -3.49 -18.82 -3.43
N ARG A 83 -3.02 -19.60 -4.40
CA ARG A 83 -2.36 -20.90 -4.13
C ARG A 83 -1.07 -20.73 -3.33
N ALA A 84 -0.27 -19.70 -3.62
CA ALA A 84 0.90 -19.38 -2.82
C ALA A 84 0.51 -18.96 -1.39
N GLY A 85 -0.55 -18.17 -1.25
CA GLY A 85 -1.15 -17.80 0.03
C GLY A 85 -1.58 -19.01 0.87
N LEU A 86 -2.33 -19.93 0.27
CA LEU A 86 -2.73 -21.19 0.90
C LEU A 86 -1.52 -22.01 1.37
N GLY A 87 -0.45 -22.06 0.58
CA GLY A 87 0.79 -22.74 0.96
C GLY A 87 1.46 -22.15 2.19
N MET A 88 1.38 -20.83 2.38
CA MET A 88 1.87 -20.17 3.60
C MET A 88 0.92 -20.42 4.77
N GLU A 89 -0.38 -20.26 4.57
CA GLU A 89 -1.42 -20.44 5.59
C GLU A 89 -1.36 -21.82 6.26
N VAL A 90 -1.29 -22.90 5.46
CA VAL A 90 -1.30 -24.27 6.00
C VAL A 90 0.00 -24.68 6.69
N MET A 91 1.10 -23.96 6.45
CA MET A 91 2.43 -24.27 7.00
C MET A 91 2.85 -23.34 8.13
N HIS A 92 2.31 -22.12 8.18
CA HIS A 92 2.55 -21.17 9.26
C HIS A 92 2.04 -21.77 10.58
N GLU A 93 2.77 -21.52 11.67
CA GLU A 93 2.35 -21.95 13.01
C GLU A 93 1.91 -23.44 13.12
N ARG A 94 2.62 -24.33 12.41
CA ARG A 94 2.29 -25.76 12.20
C ARG A 94 1.77 -26.60 13.38
N ASN A 95 2.01 -26.19 14.62
CA ASN A 95 1.62 -26.90 15.85
C ASN A 95 0.78 -26.04 16.80
N ALA A 96 0.33 -24.84 16.40
CA ALA A 96 -0.40 -23.91 17.27
C ALA A 96 -1.92 -23.99 17.10
N HIS A 97 -2.40 -24.45 15.94
CA HIS A 97 -3.83 -24.47 15.62
C HIS A 97 -4.46 -25.83 15.92
N ASN A 98 -5.46 -25.83 16.81
CA ASN A 98 -6.26 -27.02 17.16
C ASN A 98 -7.65 -27.02 16.51
N PHE A 99 -8.03 -25.90 15.87
CA PHE A 99 -9.30 -25.69 15.21
C PHE A 99 -9.07 -25.33 13.74
N PRO A 100 -10.01 -25.64 12.84
CA PRO A 100 -9.81 -25.50 11.40
C PRO A 100 -9.84 -24.06 10.88
N LEU A 101 -10.27 -23.09 11.70
CA LEU A 101 -10.35 -21.67 11.32
C LEU A 101 -9.38 -20.87 12.17
N ASP A 102 -8.48 -20.14 11.51
CA ASP A 102 -7.60 -19.18 12.16
C ASP A 102 -8.33 -17.84 12.33
N LEU A 103 -8.90 -17.65 13.52
CA LEU A 103 -9.63 -16.43 13.88
C LEU A 103 -9.03 -15.87 15.17
N ALA A 104 -8.54 -14.63 15.12
CA ALA A 104 -8.14 -13.88 16.29
C ALA A 104 -9.17 -12.77 16.54
N THR A 105 -10.01 -12.96 17.56
CA THR A 105 -10.92 -11.90 18.05
C THR A 105 -10.31 -11.27 19.30
N ALA A 106 -10.02 -9.97 19.28
CA ALA A 106 -9.87 -9.23 20.52
C ALA A 106 -11.23 -9.21 21.24
N THR A 107 -11.24 -9.30 22.58
CA THR A 107 -12.46 -9.04 23.35
C THR A 107 -12.99 -7.65 22.97
N SER A 108 -14.24 -7.57 22.54
CA SER A 108 -14.87 -6.29 22.20
C SER A 108 -14.88 -5.38 23.43
N ALA A 109 -14.12 -4.29 23.40
CA ALA A 109 -14.27 -3.25 24.41
C ALA A 109 -15.66 -2.64 24.27
N PRO A 110 -16.45 -2.52 25.35
CA PRO A 110 -17.75 -1.87 25.27
C PRO A 110 -17.55 -0.42 24.82
N VAL A 111 -18.14 -0.04 23.70
CA VAL A 111 -18.17 1.34 23.22
C VAL A 111 -18.98 2.15 24.24
N ALA A 112 -18.38 3.18 24.82
CA ALA A 112 -19.09 4.10 25.71
C ALA A 112 -20.15 4.86 24.90
N LEU A 113 -21.41 4.46 25.03
CA LEU A 113 -22.56 5.09 24.37
C LEU A 113 -23.03 6.37 25.07
N THR A 114 -22.42 6.74 26.20
CA THR A 114 -22.75 7.94 26.97
C THR A 114 -21.51 8.80 27.17
N SER A 115 -21.58 10.06 26.76
CA SER A 115 -20.54 11.05 27.03
C SER A 115 -20.50 11.38 28.52
N PRO A 116 -19.32 11.60 29.13
CA PRO A 116 -19.23 12.11 30.49
C PRO A 116 -19.96 13.46 30.58
N SER A 117 -20.87 13.63 31.54
CA SER A 117 -21.42 14.94 31.86
C SER A 117 -20.31 15.78 32.48
N ILE A 118 -19.86 16.81 31.75
CA ILE A 118 -19.00 17.84 32.31
C ILE A 118 -19.90 18.70 33.20
N GLY A 119 -19.65 18.68 34.51
CA GLY A 119 -20.30 19.54 35.50
C GLY A 119 -19.78 20.97 35.43
#